data_AF-A0A0C3PDG8-F1
#
_entry.id   AF-A0A0C3PDG8-F1
#
_cell.length_a   1.000
_cell.length_b   1.000
_cell.length_c   1.000
_cell.angle_alpha   90.00
_cell.angle_beta   90.00
_cell.angle_gamma   90.00
#
_symmetry.space_group_name_H-M   'P 1'
#
loop_
_entity.id
_entity.type
_entity.pdbx_description
1 polymer ?
#
loop_
_entity_poly.entity_id
_entity_poly.type
_entity_poly.pdbx_seq_one_letter_code
_entity_poly.pdbx_strand_id
1 'polypeptide(L)'
;MDSSPTKYVYCNDLPSVAYATRILALSPVLIIDCEGRNIGGLDGALSLMCIGTEKAEYIFVFDVLALKPFKFRLMPLFCVLANSAVKKVMWDCRNDFLEILSEYNVMLTSILDLQLAEIQARTAVNKEKDFQRIQRFSWGSRAVPLRTIKQNQELFLGVHRLQGMDACIRKANLPTTGKDPQVVAMHKAVGSAIWLDRPLPPNLLAYAAHDIEMIAMLYEHFKTNSWITSANELLLVAQSMRYAYSLFYQGRVADNDVFGPCAVLPLDVLSESRGPHFQCHGCHRMQSLSCYSVRKQGKKPQARSNICRTCQIKALLKETKYPIIWVAV
;
A
#
# COMPACT_ATOMS: atom_id res chain seq x y z
N MET A 1 -18.13 16.34 -19.43
CA MET A 1 -17.80 17.08 -18.20
C MET A 1 -16.43 17.66 -18.41
N ASP A 2 -16.30 18.95 -18.16
CA ASP A 2 -15.12 19.75 -18.46
C ASP A 2 -13.91 19.19 -17.69
N SER A 3 -12.91 18.68 -18.39
CA SER A 3 -11.68 18.17 -17.79
C SER A 3 -10.78 19.35 -17.45
N SER A 4 -11.19 20.18 -16.49
CA SER A 4 -10.30 21.21 -15.97
C SER A 4 -9.08 20.51 -15.35
N PRO A 5 -7.86 20.98 -15.64
CA PRO A 5 -6.65 20.36 -15.10
C PRO A 5 -6.71 20.35 -13.56
N THR A 6 -6.31 19.23 -12.96
CA THR A 6 -6.20 19.08 -11.49
C THR A 6 -5.44 20.25 -10.92
N LYS A 7 -6.05 20.96 -9.96
CA LYS A 7 -5.47 22.16 -9.36
C LYS A 7 -4.64 21.76 -8.15
N TYR A 8 -3.35 22.10 -8.18
CA TYR A 8 -2.42 21.85 -7.08
C TYR A 8 -1.49 23.04 -6.85
N VAL A 9 -0.87 23.06 -5.67
CA VAL A 9 0.24 23.96 -5.35
C VAL A 9 1.52 23.13 -5.36
N TYR A 10 2.47 23.50 -6.21
CA TYR A 10 3.78 22.88 -6.25
C TYR A 10 4.66 23.49 -5.15
N CYS A 11 5.13 22.65 -4.23
CA CYS A 11 5.91 23.05 -3.08
C CYS A 11 7.38 22.69 -3.30
N ASN A 12 8.16 23.62 -3.86
CA ASN A 12 9.60 23.47 -4.12
C ASN A 12 10.46 24.49 -3.37
N ASP A 13 9.85 25.30 -2.50
CA ASP A 13 10.52 26.30 -1.67
C ASP A 13 9.89 26.41 -0.27
N LEU A 14 10.54 27.16 0.64
CA LEU A 14 10.05 27.31 2.01
C LEU A 14 8.70 28.05 2.14
N PRO A 15 8.44 29.15 1.39
CA PRO A 15 7.14 29.83 1.45
C PRO A 15 5.96 28.92 1.06
N SER A 16 6.08 28.17 -0.04
CA SER A 16 5.04 27.23 -0.49
C SER A 16 4.81 26.11 0.52
N VAL A 17 5.88 25.56 1.12
CA VAL A 17 5.79 24.56 2.21
C VAL A 17 5.09 25.14 3.44
N ALA A 18 5.43 26.37 3.86
CA ALA A 18 4.82 27.00 5.03
C ALA A 18 3.33 27.24 4.81
N TYR A 19 2.96 27.70 3.60
CA TYR A 19 1.56 27.84 3.21
C TYR A 19 0.81 26.50 3.26
N ALA A 20 1.37 25.46 2.62
CA ALA A 20 0.80 24.12 2.61
C ALA A 20 0.62 23.57 4.03
N THR A 21 1.66 23.65 4.86
CA THR A 21 1.65 23.15 6.23
C THR A 21 0.53 23.78 7.06
N ARG A 22 0.31 25.10 6.92
CA ARG A 22 -0.77 25.80 7.63
C ARG A 22 -2.15 25.27 7.25
N ILE A 23 -2.38 25.00 5.97
CA ILE A 23 -3.66 24.44 5.49
C ILE A 23 -3.82 23.00 5.97
N LEU A 24 -2.78 22.18 5.81
CA LEU A 24 -2.80 20.76 6.20
C LEU A 24 -2.97 20.57 7.71
N ALA A 25 -2.37 21.43 8.54
CA ALA A 25 -2.49 21.37 10.00
C ALA A 25 -3.93 21.61 10.52
N LEU A 26 -4.80 22.23 9.71
CA LEU A 26 -6.20 22.46 10.04
C LEU A 26 -7.11 21.31 9.62
N SER A 27 -6.59 20.34 8.87
CA SER A 27 -7.37 19.22 8.36
C SER A 27 -7.21 17.99 9.26
N PRO A 28 -8.31 17.38 9.76
CA PRO A 28 -8.23 16.18 10.58
C PRO A 28 -7.89 14.92 9.77
N VAL A 29 -8.04 14.98 8.44
CA VAL A 29 -7.79 13.87 7.52
C VAL A 29 -6.97 14.38 6.34
N LEU A 30 -5.85 13.73 6.10
CA LEU A 30 -4.97 13.98 4.97
C LEU A 30 -5.01 12.79 4.02
N ILE A 31 -5.02 13.08 2.72
CA ILE A 31 -4.80 12.10 1.67
C ILE A 31 -3.31 12.15 1.30
N ILE A 32 -2.63 11.02 1.28
CA ILE A 32 -1.19 10.98 0.96
C ILE A 32 -0.92 9.93 -0.09
N ASP A 33 -0.07 10.31 -1.04
CA ASP A 33 0.52 9.43 -2.05
C ASP A 33 1.95 9.90 -2.36
N CYS A 34 2.82 9.01 -2.84
CA CYS A 34 4.22 9.32 -3.11
C CYS A 34 4.66 8.85 -4.49
N GLU A 35 5.56 9.61 -5.10
CA GLU A 35 6.14 9.27 -6.39
C GLU A 35 7.66 9.26 -6.32
N GLY A 36 8.27 8.42 -7.15
CA GLY A 36 9.72 8.33 -7.22
C GLY A 36 10.23 7.12 -7.99
N ARG A 37 11.55 6.94 -7.93
CA ARG A 37 12.20 5.81 -8.58
C ARG A 37 12.11 4.60 -7.66
N ASN A 38 11.61 3.48 -8.19
CA ASN A 38 11.62 2.16 -7.52
C ASN A 38 11.19 2.20 -6.04
N ILE A 39 10.13 2.96 -5.73
CA ILE A 39 9.59 3.16 -4.39
C ILE A 39 9.38 1.80 -3.69
N GLY A 40 9.99 1.62 -2.52
CA GLY A 40 10.01 0.38 -1.72
C GLY A 40 11.11 -0.63 -2.09
N GLY A 41 11.82 -0.44 -3.21
CA GLY A 41 12.95 -1.27 -3.66
C GLY A 41 14.28 -0.91 -3.01
N LEU A 42 15.34 -1.68 -3.30
CA LEU A 42 16.69 -1.45 -2.77
C LEU A 42 17.28 -0.09 -3.15
N ASP A 43 17.03 0.37 -4.37
CA ASP A 43 17.50 1.65 -4.91
C ASP A 43 16.40 2.72 -4.93
N GLY A 44 15.35 2.49 -4.13
CA GLY A 44 14.19 3.36 -4.02
C GLY A 44 14.57 4.77 -3.59
N ALA A 45 13.98 5.75 -4.26
CA ALA A 45 14.22 7.16 -4.01
C ALA A 45 12.93 7.95 -4.12
N LEU A 46 12.53 8.57 -3.00
CA LEU A 46 11.40 9.48 -2.94
C LEU A 46 11.67 10.76 -3.73
N SER A 47 10.77 11.10 -4.65
CA SER A 47 10.89 12.31 -5.47
C SER A 47 9.81 13.34 -5.17
N LEU A 48 8.57 12.88 -5.02
CA LEU A 48 7.44 13.72 -4.64
C LEU A 48 6.71 13.09 -3.45
N MET A 49 6.24 13.94 -2.55
CA MET A 49 5.23 13.60 -1.56
C MET A 49 4.00 14.46 -1.84
N CYS A 50 2.89 13.83 -2.21
CA CYS A 50 1.65 14.53 -2.53
C CYS A 50 0.71 14.45 -1.33
N ILE A 51 0.16 15.58 -0.91
CA ILE A 51 -0.73 15.65 0.25
C ILE A 51 -1.96 16.48 -0.10
N GLY A 52 -3.14 15.90 0.07
CA GLY A 52 -4.43 16.57 -0.05
C GLY A 52 -5.15 16.70 1.29
N THR A 53 -6.07 17.66 1.38
CA THR A 53 -7.13 17.62 2.41
C THR A 53 -8.12 16.49 2.12
N GLU A 54 -8.98 16.14 3.08
CA GLU A 54 -9.93 15.01 3.00
C GLU A 54 -10.66 14.86 1.65
N LYS A 55 -11.13 15.97 1.08
CA LYS A 55 -11.90 16.02 -0.17
C LYS A 55 -11.07 16.48 -1.38
N ALA A 56 -9.76 16.52 -1.24
CA ALA A 56 -8.82 17.07 -2.22
C ALA A 56 -9.13 18.53 -2.66
N GLU A 57 -9.75 19.33 -1.78
CA GLU A 57 -10.03 20.76 -2.05
C GLU A 57 -8.73 21.57 -2.17
N TYR A 58 -7.70 21.15 -1.44
CA TYR A 58 -6.33 21.62 -1.57
C TYR A 58 -5.41 20.43 -1.76
N ILE A 59 -4.59 20.48 -2.81
CA ILE A 59 -3.59 19.47 -3.13
C ILE A 59 -2.23 20.16 -3.19
N PHE A 60 -1.26 19.60 -2.47
CA PHE A 60 0.11 20.08 -2.41
C PHE A 60 1.06 18.99 -2.91
N VAL A 61 1.89 19.34 -3.89
CA VAL A 61 2.90 18.44 -4.46
C VAL A 61 4.27 18.89 -3.97
N PHE A 62 4.80 18.22 -2.96
CA PHE A 62 6.10 18.56 -2.37
C PHE A 62 7.24 17.96 -3.17
N ASP A 63 8.11 18.80 -3.74
CA ASP A 63 9.32 18.35 -4.41
C ASP A 63 10.40 18.00 -3.40
N VAL A 64 10.50 16.70 -3.09
CA VAL A 64 11.43 16.17 -2.09
C VAL A 64 12.88 16.49 -2.46
N LEU A 65 13.23 16.47 -3.74
CA LEU A 65 14.59 16.72 -4.21
C LEU A 65 14.96 18.20 -4.08
N ALA A 66 14.07 19.11 -4.51
CA ALA A 66 14.29 20.55 -4.40
C ALA A 66 14.33 21.01 -2.93
N LEU A 67 13.54 20.38 -2.06
CA LEU A 67 13.44 20.73 -0.64
C LEU A 67 14.53 20.09 0.24
N LYS A 68 15.35 19.18 -0.30
CA LYS A 68 16.39 18.46 0.45
C LYS A 68 17.36 19.37 1.23
N PRO A 69 17.86 20.50 0.68
CA PRO A 69 18.71 21.44 1.43
C PRO A 69 18.02 22.05 2.66
N PHE A 70 16.68 22.06 2.66
CA PHE A 70 15.86 22.68 3.70
C PHE A 70 15.17 21.67 4.62
N LYS A 71 15.56 20.39 4.58
CA LYS A 71 14.90 19.29 5.32
C LYS A 71 14.59 19.62 6.79
N PHE A 72 15.52 20.23 7.52
CA PHE A 72 15.30 20.61 8.94
C PHE A 72 14.19 21.65 9.14
N ARG A 73 13.94 22.49 8.15
CA ARG A 73 12.90 23.52 8.16
C ARG A 73 11.51 22.98 7.83
N LEU A 74 11.43 21.72 7.38
CA LEU A 74 10.18 21.02 7.11
C LEU A 74 9.58 20.38 8.38
N MET A 75 10.23 20.51 9.54
CA MET A 75 9.78 19.93 10.81
C MET A 75 8.30 20.22 11.14
N PRO A 76 7.75 21.43 10.92
CA PRO A 76 6.33 21.68 11.16
C PRO A 76 5.39 20.77 10.34
N LEU A 77 5.71 20.49 9.08
CA LEU A 77 4.98 19.53 8.25
C LEU A 77 5.09 18.11 8.82
N PHE A 78 6.30 17.72 9.23
CA PHE A 78 6.55 16.40 9.80
C PHE A 78 5.81 16.19 11.13
N CYS A 79 5.66 17.23 11.95
CA CYS A 79 4.83 17.18 13.14
C CYS A 79 3.36 16.89 12.83
N VAL A 80 2.82 17.46 11.74
CA VAL A 80 1.45 17.15 11.27
C VAL A 80 1.36 15.68 10.84
N LEU A 81 2.33 15.20 10.07
CA LEU A 81 2.36 13.81 9.59
C LEU A 81 2.48 12.79 10.72
N ALA A 82 3.28 13.07 11.76
CA ALA A 82 3.46 12.23 12.93
C ALA A 82 2.29 12.30 13.95
N ASN A 83 1.43 13.33 13.85
CA ASN A 83 0.33 13.52 14.79
C ASN A 83 -0.74 12.43 14.65
N SER A 84 -1.00 11.69 15.74
CA SER A 84 -2.00 10.62 15.76
C SER A 84 -3.45 11.12 15.69
N ALA A 85 -3.69 12.39 16.02
CA ALA A 85 -5.01 13.02 15.87
C ALA A 85 -5.33 13.37 14.41
N VAL A 86 -4.33 13.40 13.53
CA VAL A 86 -4.50 13.62 12.09
C VAL A 86 -4.46 12.26 11.39
N LYS A 87 -5.54 11.87 10.72
CA LYS A 87 -5.62 10.60 9.99
C LYS A 87 -4.93 10.74 8.63
N LYS A 88 -4.16 9.72 8.23
CA LYS A 88 -3.54 9.67 6.90
C LYS A 88 -4.21 8.58 6.08
N VAL A 89 -5.06 8.97 5.14
CA VAL A 89 -5.72 8.06 4.21
C VAL A 89 -4.81 7.85 3.00
N MET A 90 -4.56 6.59 2.68
CA MET A 90 -3.60 6.19 1.64
C MET A 90 -4.14 4.99 0.87
N TRP A 91 -3.57 4.72 -0.30
CA TRP A 91 -3.82 3.48 -1.03
C TRP A 91 -2.53 2.65 -1.08
N ASP A 92 -2.52 1.48 -0.44
CA ASP A 92 -1.33 0.61 -0.39
C ASP A 92 -0.08 1.29 0.19
N CYS A 93 -0.22 1.82 1.41
CA CYS A 93 0.74 2.67 2.12
C CYS A 93 2.12 2.09 2.39
N ARG A 94 2.36 0.81 2.07
CA ARG A 94 3.57 0.08 2.48
C ARG A 94 4.86 0.75 2.03
N ASN A 95 4.93 1.08 0.74
CA ASN A 95 6.14 1.65 0.17
C ASN A 95 6.26 3.12 0.56
N ASP A 96 5.19 3.90 0.50
CA ASP A 96 5.19 5.33 0.87
C ASP A 96 5.61 5.54 2.31
N PHE A 97 5.09 4.71 3.23
CA PHE A 97 5.50 4.72 4.63
C PHE A 97 7.00 4.48 4.78
N LEU A 98 7.55 3.49 4.08
CA LEU A 98 8.97 3.17 4.13
C LEU A 98 9.83 4.31 3.57
N GLU A 99 9.40 4.93 2.47
CA GLU A 99 10.12 6.03 1.84
C GLU A 99 10.09 7.31 2.67
N ILE A 100 8.94 7.67 3.25
CA ILE A 100 8.83 8.83 4.16
C ILE A 100 9.69 8.61 5.41
N LEU A 101 9.65 7.40 5.99
CA LEU A 101 10.50 7.06 7.13
C LEU A 101 11.98 7.12 6.76
N SER A 102 12.37 6.56 5.62
CA SER A 102 13.76 6.54 5.15
C SER A 102 14.29 7.93 4.81
N GLU A 103 13.52 8.73 4.07
CA GLU A 103 13.95 10.05 3.60
C GLU A 103 13.90 11.09 4.72
N TYR A 104 12.89 11.05 5.60
CA TYR A 104 12.67 12.11 6.59
C TYR A 104 12.81 11.69 8.06
N ASN A 105 12.96 10.40 8.34
CA ASN A 105 12.88 9.85 9.70
C ASN A 105 11.55 10.22 10.39
N VAL A 106 10.46 10.23 9.60
CA VAL A 106 9.11 10.53 10.07
C VAL A 106 8.31 9.25 10.11
N MET A 107 7.90 8.86 11.32
CA MET A 107 7.00 7.74 11.50
C MET A 107 5.55 8.22 11.39
N LEU A 108 4.90 7.93 10.26
CA LEU A 108 3.47 8.16 10.13
C LEU A 108 2.71 7.33 11.17
N THR A 109 1.71 7.95 11.79
CA THR A 109 0.78 7.31 12.74
C THR A 109 -0.64 7.36 12.18
N SER A 110 -1.64 6.68 12.73
CA SER A 110 -3.05 6.88 12.33
C SER A 110 -3.32 6.76 10.81
N ILE A 111 -2.68 5.77 10.16
CA ILE A 111 -2.87 5.49 8.73
C ILE A 111 -4.18 4.73 8.55
N LEU A 112 -4.98 5.08 7.54
CA LEU A 112 -6.12 4.29 7.04
C LEU A 112 -5.85 3.95 5.57
N ASP A 113 -5.57 2.67 5.32
CA ASP A 113 -5.30 2.16 3.97
C ASP A 113 -6.60 1.69 3.30
N LEU A 114 -6.97 2.33 2.19
CA LEU A 114 -8.19 2.01 1.45
C LEU A 114 -8.16 0.60 0.85
N GLN A 115 -7.00 0.04 0.53
CA GLN A 115 -6.91 -1.34 0.03
C GLN A 115 -7.37 -2.35 1.09
N LEU A 116 -7.16 -2.05 2.38
CA LEU A 116 -7.66 -2.88 3.48
C LEU A 116 -9.16 -2.67 3.73
N ALA A 117 -9.65 -1.43 3.60
CA ALA A 117 -11.08 -1.15 3.67
C ALA A 117 -11.86 -1.91 2.57
N GLU A 118 -11.32 -1.96 1.35
CA GLU A 118 -11.89 -2.76 0.26
C GLU A 118 -11.93 -4.25 0.62
N ILE A 119 -10.85 -4.79 1.19
CA ILE A 119 -10.79 -6.20 1.62
C ILE A 119 -11.83 -6.51 2.70
N GLN A 120 -11.99 -5.65 3.70
CA GLN A 120 -13.01 -5.81 4.74
C GLN A 120 -14.42 -5.76 4.15
N ALA A 121 -14.67 -4.83 3.23
CA ALA A 121 -15.97 -4.67 2.58
C ALA A 121 -16.37 -5.87 1.73
N ARG A 122 -15.41 -6.64 1.15
CA ARG A 122 -15.71 -7.88 0.42
C ARG A 122 -16.59 -8.81 1.24
N THR A 123 -16.23 -9.06 2.50
CA THR A 123 -17.01 -9.95 3.37
C THR A 123 -18.15 -9.21 4.07
N ALA A 124 -17.86 -8.06 4.68
CA ALA A 124 -18.81 -7.38 5.55
C ALA A 124 -20.02 -6.80 4.78
N VAL A 125 -19.78 -6.25 3.59
CA VAL A 125 -20.79 -5.55 2.79
C VAL A 125 -21.20 -6.41 1.60
N ASN A 126 -20.23 -6.86 0.80
CA ASN A 126 -20.50 -7.56 -0.45
C ASN A 126 -20.80 -9.06 -0.27
N LYS A 127 -20.72 -9.57 0.97
CA LYS A 127 -21.00 -10.97 1.34
C LYS A 127 -20.22 -12.00 0.48
N GLU A 128 -18.99 -11.64 0.14
CA GLU A 128 -18.08 -12.51 -0.62
C GLU A 128 -17.88 -13.84 0.12
N LYS A 129 -18.08 -14.94 -0.61
CA LYS A 129 -17.86 -16.30 -0.11
C LYS A 129 -16.42 -16.74 -0.33
N ASP A 130 -15.99 -17.74 0.44
CA ASP A 130 -14.60 -18.24 0.41
C ASP A 130 -14.14 -18.67 -0.99
N PHE A 131 -15.02 -19.32 -1.77
CA PHE A 131 -14.71 -19.72 -3.14
C PHE A 131 -14.47 -18.52 -4.07
N GLN A 132 -15.21 -17.42 -3.89
CA GLN A 132 -15.03 -16.19 -4.69
C GLN A 132 -13.69 -15.53 -4.32
N ARG A 133 -13.35 -15.48 -3.03
CA ARG A 133 -12.04 -14.99 -2.57
C ARG A 133 -10.89 -15.77 -3.22
N ILE A 134 -10.96 -17.10 -3.15
CA ILE A 134 -9.94 -18.01 -3.70
C ILE A 134 -9.86 -17.87 -5.23
N GLN A 135 -11.01 -17.77 -5.90
CA GLN A 135 -11.08 -17.61 -7.35
C GLN A 135 -10.32 -16.37 -7.83
N ARG A 136 -10.17 -15.30 -7.03
CA ARG A 136 -9.36 -14.13 -7.42
C ARG A 136 -7.89 -14.47 -7.75
N PHE A 137 -7.34 -15.55 -7.20
CA PHE A 137 -5.99 -16.00 -7.54
C PHE A 137 -5.89 -16.60 -8.95
N SER A 138 -7.01 -16.94 -9.60
CA SER A 138 -7.03 -17.51 -10.95
C SER A 138 -7.27 -16.51 -12.08
N TRP A 139 -7.26 -15.20 -11.81
CA TRP A 139 -7.50 -14.15 -12.83
C TRP A 139 -6.42 -13.07 -12.81
N GLY A 140 -6.32 -12.30 -13.89
CA GLY A 140 -5.38 -11.18 -14.02
C GLY A 140 -3.94 -11.60 -14.33
N SER A 141 -3.02 -10.64 -14.30
CA SER A 141 -1.60 -10.88 -14.52
C SER A 141 -1.05 -11.83 -13.44
N ARG A 142 -0.31 -12.86 -13.84
CA ARG A 142 0.23 -13.90 -12.94
C ARG A 142 -0.89 -14.60 -12.18
N ALA A 143 -1.67 -15.43 -12.87
CA ALA A 143 -2.76 -16.21 -12.28
C ALA A 143 -2.28 -17.62 -11.91
N VAL A 144 -2.78 -18.17 -10.81
CA VAL A 144 -2.55 -19.57 -10.45
C VAL A 144 -3.64 -20.44 -11.07
N PRO A 145 -3.30 -21.51 -11.81
CA PRO A 145 -4.30 -22.42 -12.37
C PRO A 145 -5.24 -22.99 -11.30
N LEU A 146 -6.53 -23.09 -11.59
CA LEU A 146 -7.54 -23.60 -10.65
C LEU A 146 -7.20 -25.01 -10.13
N ARG A 147 -6.58 -25.86 -10.95
CA ARG A 147 -6.11 -27.19 -10.53
C ARG A 147 -5.07 -27.08 -9.42
N THR A 148 -4.09 -26.20 -9.57
CA THR A 148 -3.04 -25.95 -8.58
C THR A 148 -3.62 -25.40 -7.28
N ILE A 149 -4.59 -24.48 -7.37
CA ILE A 149 -5.31 -23.96 -6.20
C ILE A 149 -6.05 -25.09 -5.48
N LYS A 150 -6.78 -25.94 -6.21
CA LYS A 150 -7.50 -27.09 -5.63
C LYS A 150 -6.57 -28.09 -4.95
N GLN A 151 -5.37 -28.30 -5.47
CA GLN A 151 -4.36 -29.18 -4.87
C GLN A 151 -3.71 -28.57 -3.60
N ASN A 152 -3.83 -27.26 -3.40
CA ASN A 152 -3.17 -26.52 -2.32
C ASN A 152 -4.18 -25.67 -1.50
N GLN A 153 -5.42 -26.14 -1.28
CA GLN A 153 -6.49 -25.32 -0.70
C GLN A 153 -6.13 -24.67 0.64
N GLU A 154 -5.48 -25.40 1.55
CA GLU A 154 -5.07 -24.89 2.87
C GLU A 154 -4.13 -23.68 2.77
N LEU A 155 -3.36 -23.60 1.68
CA LEU A 155 -2.43 -22.50 1.43
C LEU A 155 -3.17 -21.18 1.27
N PHE A 156 -4.34 -21.19 0.61
CA PHE A 156 -5.14 -20.01 0.28
C PHE A 156 -6.15 -19.63 1.36
N LEU A 157 -6.31 -20.44 2.41
CA LEU A 157 -7.27 -20.19 3.47
C LEU A 157 -6.98 -18.88 4.21
N GLY A 158 -7.91 -17.93 4.16
CA GLY A 158 -7.79 -16.62 4.77
C GLY A 158 -6.78 -15.68 4.08
N VAL A 159 -6.20 -16.07 2.94
CA VAL A 159 -5.29 -15.21 2.18
C VAL A 159 -6.08 -14.41 1.15
N HIS A 160 -5.81 -13.11 1.06
CA HIS A 160 -6.49 -12.19 0.15
C HIS A 160 -5.56 -11.75 -0.98
N ARG A 161 -6.07 -11.79 -2.22
CA ARG A 161 -5.44 -11.10 -3.35
C ARG A 161 -5.77 -9.61 -3.27
N LEU A 162 -4.75 -8.78 -3.39
CA LEU A 162 -4.85 -7.33 -3.40
C LEU A 162 -5.37 -6.85 -4.76
N GLN A 163 -6.10 -5.74 -4.74
CA GLN A 163 -6.61 -5.07 -5.94
C GLN A 163 -5.90 -3.72 -6.08
N GLY A 164 -5.60 -3.30 -7.31
CA GLY A 164 -5.04 -1.97 -7.58
C GLY A 164 -6.11 -0.88 -7.60
N MET A 165 -5.69 0.37 -7.40
CA MET A 165 -6.58 1.54 -7.30
C MET A 165 -7.48 1.69 -8.53
N ASP A 166 -6.91 1.72 -9.74
CA ASP A 166 -7.70 1.86 -10.99
C ASP A 166 -8.79 0.80 -11.13
N ALA A 167 -8.49 -0.44 -10.73
CA ALA A 167 -9.46 -1.52 -10.79
C ALA A 167 -10.60 -1.31 -9.79
N CYS A 168 -10.31 -0.73 -8.62
CA CYS A 168 -11.30 -0.37 -7.61
C CYS A 168 -12.22 0.75 -8.12
N ILE A 169 -11.64 1.82 -8.68
CA ILE A 169 -12.37 2.95 -9.26
C ILE A 169 -13.31 2.48 -10.37
N ARG A 170 -12.82 1.66 -11.31
CA ARG A 170 -13.65 1.08 -12.38
C ARG A 170 -14.80 0.24 -11.83
N LYS A 171 -14.52 -0.61 -10.83
CA LYS A 171 -15.55 -1.46 -10.22
C LYS A 171 -16.62 -0.63 -9.48
N ALA A 172 -16.21 0.49 -8.88
CA ALA A 172 -17.10 1.42 -8.22
C ALA A 172 -17.87 2.35 -9.18
N ASN A 173 -17.62 2.26 -10.50
CA ASN A 173 -18.17 3.14 -11.53
C ASN A 173 -17.95 4.64 -11.21
N LEU A 174 -16.82 4.96 -10.59
CA LEU A 174 -16.49 6.34 -10.25
C LEU A 174 -15.96 7.08 -11.48
N PRO A 175 -16.32 8.37 -11.65
CA PRO A 175 -15.87 9.16 -12.78
C PRO A 175 -14.36 9.39 -12.71
N THR A 176 -13.60 8.80 -13.63
CA THR A 176 -12.16 9.03 -13.73
C THR A 176 -11.77 9.14 -15.20
N THR A 177 -10.78 9.98 -15.50
CA THR A 177 -10.10 9.99 -16.79
C THR A 177 -9.16 8.79 -16.97
N GLY A 178 -8.98 7.98 -15.90
CA GLY A 178 -8.00 6.91 -15.85
C GLY A 178 -6.57 7.45 -15.78
N LYS A 179 -5.59 6.55 -15.93
CA LYS A 179 -4.18 6.94 -15.98
C LYS A 179 -3.87 7.73 -17.24
N ASP A 180 -3.13 8.82 -17.08
CA ASP A 180 -2.64 9.63 -18.19
C ASP A 180 -1.83 8.74 -19.17
N PRO A 181 -2.29 8.58 -20.43
CA PRO A 181 -1.61 7.74 -21.41
C PRO A 181 -0.16 8.17 -21.69
N GLN A 182 0.15 9.47 -21.60
CA GLN A 182 1.50 10.00 -21.81
C GLN A 182 2.42 9.59 -20.66
N VAL A 183 1.97 9.71 -19.41
CA VAL A 183 2.75 9.29 -18.24
C VAL A 183 2.96 7.78 -18.25
N VAL A 184 1.93 7.00 -18.61
CA VAL A 184 2.06 5.55 -18.80
C VAL A 184 3.07 5.21 -19.89
N ALA A 185 3.08 5.94 -21.00
CA ALA A 185 4.04 5.74 -22.09
C ALA A 185 5.47 6.11 -21.65
N MET A 186 5.65 7.22 -20.94
CA MET A 186 6.94 7.63 -20.37
C MET A 186 7.48 6.55 -19.42
N HIS A 187 6.68 6.11 -18.46
CA HIS A 187 7.08 5.08 -17.50
C HIS A 187 7.46 3.76 -18.20
N LYS A 188 6.76 3.39 -19.28
CA LYS A 188 7.12 2.21 -20.09
C LYS A 188 8.45 2.38 -20.83
N ALA A 189 8.76 3.58 -21.32
CA ALA A 189 9.93 3.84 -22.14
C ALA A 189 11.23 3.93 -21.32
N VAL A 190 11.18 4.59 -20.17
CA VAL A 190 12.36 5.00 -19.39
C VAL A 190 12.27 4.59 -17.92
N GLY A 191 11.21 3.88 -17.53
CA GLY A 191 11.01 3.37 -16.17
C GLY A 191 10.63 4.45 -15.17
N SER A 192 10.78 4.13 -13.88
CA SER A 192 10.48 5.02 -12.76
C SER A 192 11.53 6.13 -12.55
N ALA A 193 12.66 6.09 -13.27
CA ALA A 193 13.73 7.08 -13.13
C ALA A 193 13.32 8.50 -13.55
N ILE A 194 12.30 8.63 -14.41
CA ILE A 194 11.73 9.91 -14.85
C ILE A 194 11.33 10.84 -13.71
N TRP A 195 10.97 10.25 -12.56
CA TRP A 195 10.57 11.03 -11.40
C TRP A 195 11.75 11.81 -10.82
N LEU A 196 13.00 11.43 -11.09
CA LEU A 196 14.19 12.12 -10.56
C LEU A 196 14.66 13.28 -11.43
N ASP A 197 14.19 13.37 -12.68
CA ASP A 197 14.59 14.42 -13.61
C ASP A 197 14.05 15.78 -13.19
N ARG A 198 14.83 16.85 -13.43
CA ARG A 198 14.44 18.23 -13.15
C ARG A 198 14.79 19.17 -14.32
N PRO A 199 13.93 20.16 -14.65
CA PRO A 199 12.61 20.42 -14.03
C PRO A 199 11.64 19.28 -14.32
N LEU A 200 10.78 18.96 -13.36
CA LEU A 200 9.85 17.83 -13.52
C LEU A 200 8.77 18.21 -14.55
N PRO A 201 8.50 17.35 -15.56
CA PRO A 201 7.46 17.61 -16.55
C PRO A 201 6.09 17.92 -15.93
N PRO A 202 5.34 18.94 -16.42
CA PRO A 202 4.04 19.33 -15.86
C PRO A 202 3.00 18.21 -15.82
N ASN A 203 3.05 17.27 -16.78
CA ASN A 203 2.17 16.11 -16.82
C ASN A 203 2.45 15.12 -15.68
N LEU A 204 3.70 14.99 -15.21
CA LEU A 204 4.03 14.17 -14.04
C LEU A 204 3.52 14.82 -12.75
N LEU A 205 3.62 16.15 -12.63
CA LEU A 205 3.04 16.90 -11.50
C LEU A 205 1.51 16.79 -11.47
N ALA A 206 0.85 16.94 -12.62
CA ALA A 206 -0.59 16.79 -12.76
C ALA A 206 -1.04 15.36 -12.45
N TYR A 207 -0.30 14.35 -12.91
CA TYR A 207 -0.55 12.95 -12.58
C TYR A 207 -0.49 12.70 -11.07
N ALA A 208 0.59 13.14 -10.41
CA ALA A 208 0.78 12.94 -8.98
C ALA A 208 -0.29 13.67 -8.14
N ALA A 209 -0.79 14.81 -8.61
CA ALA A 209 -1.92 15.49 -7.99
C ALA A 209 -3.25 14.76 -8.25
N HIS A 210 -3.44 14.17 -9.43
CA HIS A 210 -4.64 13.43 -9.78
C HIS A 210 -4.80 12.13 -8.95
N ASP A 211 -3.69 11.47 -8.59
CA ASP A 211 -3.73 10.30 -7.70
C ASP A 211 -4.31 10.65 -6.32
N ILE A 212 -4.07 11.87 -5.81
CA ILE A 212 -4.71 12.39 -4.59
C ILE A 212 -6.23 12.56 -4.75
N GLU A 213 -6.69 13.11 -5.88
CA GLU A 213 -8.13 13.23 -6.17
C GLU A 213 -8.80 11.85 -6.21
N MET A 214 -8.15 10.88 -6.85
CA MET A 214 -8.66 9.51 -6.95
C MET A 214 -8.77 8.82 -5.59
N ILE A 215 -7.78 8.99 -4.71
CA ILE A 215 -7.83 8.44 -3.35
C ILE A 215 -8.92 9.14 -2.53
N ALA A 216 -9.06 10.47 -2.62
CA ALA A 216 -10.12 11.22 -1.96
C ALA A 216 -11.52 10.75 -2.40
N MET A 217 -11.72 10.57 -3.71
CA MET A 217 -12.96 10.05 -4.26
C MET A 217 -13.30 8.64 -3.77
N LEU A 218 -12.31 7.74 -3.71
CA LEU A 218 -12.51 6.40 -3.17
C LEU A 218 -12.84 6.45 -1.68
N TYR A 219 -12.18 7.31 -0.91
CA TYR A 219 -12.45 7.47 0.51
C TYR A 219 -13.89 7.94 0.76
N GLU A 220 -14.36 8.94 0.03
CA GLU A 220 -15.77 9.37 0.08
C GLU A 220 -16.72 8.25 -0.33
N HIS A 221 -16.44 7.56 -1.44
CA HIS A 221 -17.25 6.41 -1.88
C HIS A 221 -17.34 5.33 -0.80
N PHE A 222 -16.23 5.03 -0.11
CA PHE A 222 -16.18 4.00 0.93
C PHE A 222 -16.96 4.40 2.17
N LYS A 223 -16.97 5.68 2.53
CA LYS A 223 -17.85 6.21 3.59
C LYS A 223 -19.32 6.09 3.19
N THR A 224 -19.70 6.57 2.00
CA THR A 224 -21.08 6.53 1.51
C THR A 224 -21.64 5.10 1.42
N ASN A 225 -20.80 4.12 1.05
CA ASN A 225 -21.21 2.72 0.92
C ASN A 225 -21.04 1.90 2.20
N SER A 226 -20.75 2.53 3.35
CA SER A 226 -20.55 1.86 4.65
C SER A 226 -19.42 0.83 4.66
N TRP A 227 -18.39 1.03 3.83
CA TRP A 227 -17.15 0.25 3.88
C TRP A 227 -16.24 0.77 5.00
N ILE A 228 -16.28 2.09 5.22
CA ILE A 228 -15.65 2.78 6.35
C ILE A 228 -16.76 3.41 7.18
N THR A 229 -16.78 3.09 8.47
CA THR A 229 -17.78 3.53 9.44
C THR A 229 -17.08 3.83 10.76
N SER A 230 -17.69 4.64 11.63
CA SER A 230 -17.14 4.88 12.96
C SER A 230 -16.93 3.60 13.78
N ALA A 231 -17.68 2.53 13.50
CA ALA A 231 -17.59 1.25 14.19
C ALA A 231 -16.37 0.41 13.78
N ASN A 232 -15.91 0.51 12.53
CA ASN A 232 -14.78 -0.29 12.02
C ASN A 232 -13.51 0.53 11.78
N GLU A 233 -13.58 1.86 11.85
CA GLU A 233 -12.45 2.73 11.55
C GLU A 233 -11.22 2.47 12.42
N LEU A 234 -11.39 2.33 13.75
CA LEU A 234 -10.27 2.03 14.65
C LEU A 234 -9.59 0.70 14.29
N LEU A 235 -10.37 -0.30 13.90
CA LEU A 235 -9.84 -1.58 13.44
C LEU A 235 -9.07 -1.42 12.12
N LEU A 236 -9.62 -0.67 11.16
CA LEU A 236 -8.96 -0.40 9.88
C LEU A 236 -7.64 0.35 10.09
N VAL A 237 -7.59 1.33 10.98
CA VAL A 237 -6.35 2.04 11.32
C VAL A 237 -5.33 1.08 11.92
N ALA A 238 -5.72 0.24 12.88
CA ALA A 238 -4.81 -0.75 13.46
C ALA A 238 -4.29 -1.76 12.43
N GLN A 239 -5.14 -2.22 11.50
CA GLN A 239 -4.75 -3.09 10.38
C GLN A 239 -3.78 -2.39 9.44
N SER A 240 -4.04 -1.13 9.10
CA SER A 240 -3.21 -0.32 8.20
C SER A 240 -1.84 -0.05 8.79
N MET A 241 -1.76 0.21 10.10
CA MET A 241 -0.46 0.32 10.78
C MET A 241 0.34 -0.98 10.71
N ARG A 242 -0.29 -2.14 10.95
CA ARG A 242 0.38 -3.45 10.75
C ARG A 242 0.79 -3.67 9.30
N TYR A 243 0.02 -3.16 8.36
CA TYR A 243 0.32 -3.26 6.93
C TYR A 243 1.55 -2.44 6.55
N ALA A 244 1.61 -1.18 6.94
CA ALA A 244 2.79 -0.33 6.80
C ALA A 244 4.04 -0.97 7.41
N TYR A 245 3.94 -1.46 8.66
CA TYR A 245 5.05 -2.12 9.34
C TYR A 245 5.47 -3.46 8.71
N SER A 246 4.58 -4.10 7.95
CA SER A 246 4.90 -5.39 7.32
C SER A 246 6.09 -5.27 6.37
N LEU A 247 6.22 -4.14 5.67
CA LEU A 247 7.37 -3.89 4.80
C LEU A 247 8.57 -3.36 5.57
N PHE A 248 8.35 -2.49 6.58
CA PHE A 248 9.42 -2.01 7.47
C PHE A 248 10.25 -3.17 8.05
N TYR A 249 9.60 -4.23 8.55
CA TYR A 249 10.30 -5.40 9.08
C TYR A 249 10.87 -6.35 8.01
N GLN A 250 10.28 -6.38 6.82
CA GLN A 250 10.83 -7.14 5.70
C GLN A 250 12.11 -6.48 5.16
N GLY A 251 12.18 -5.15 5.21
CA GLY A 251 13.21 -4.35 4.56
C GLY A 251 12.99 -4.20 3.06
N ARG A 252 13.85 -3.39 2.44
CA ARG A 252 13.92 -3.23 0.98
C ARG A 252 14.45 -4.52 0.35
N VAL A 253 13.86 -4.92 -0.77
CA VAL A 253 14.26 -6.12 -1.51
C VAL A 253 14.49 -5.77 -2.98
N ALA A 254 15.30 -6.58 -3.67
CA ALA A 254 15.56 -6.40 -5.09
C ALA A 254 14.29 -6.67 -5.91
N ASP A 255 14.17 -6.04 -7.08
CA ASP A 255 13.02 -6.21 -7.97
C ASP A 255 12.83 -7.66 -8.44
N ASN A 256 13.93 -8.40 -8.58
CA ASN A 256 13.93 -9.81 -8.95
C ASN A 256 13.74 -10.77 -7.76
N ASP A 257 13.58 -10.25 -6.53
CA ASP A 257 13.36 -11.08 -5.35
C ASP A 257 12.03 -11.85 -5.47
N VAL A 258 12.08 -13.16 -5.24
CA VAL A 258 10.91 -14.06 -5.37
C VAL A 258 9.81 -13.66 -4.38
N PHE A 259 10.17 -13.19 -3.19
CA PHE A 259 9.27 -12.84 -2.10
C PHE A 259 9.02 -11.34 -1.96
N GLY A 260 9.53 -10.53 -2.88
CA GLY A 260 9.27 -9.10 -2.98
C GLY A 260 7.82 -8.72 -3.31
N PRO A 261 7.59 -7.49 -3.80
CA PRO A 261 6.25 -6.98 -4.04
C PRO A 261 5.38 -7.93 -4.87
N CYS A 262 4.15 -8.15 -4.40
CA CYS A 262 3.17 -9.00 -5.04
C CYS A 262 1.77 -8.64 -4.53
N ALA A 263 0.76 -8.83 -5.37
CA ALA A 263 -0.64 -8.53 -5.06
C ALA A 263 -1.28 -9.57 -4.10
N VAL A 264 -0.59 -9.90 -3.01
CA VAL A 264 -1.05 -10.82 -1.97
C VAL A 264 -0.91 -10.15 -0.62
N LEU A 265 -2.01 -10.08 0.12
CA LEU A 265 -2.02 -9.48 1.44
C LEU A 265 -1.11 -10.30 2.38
N PRO A 266 -0.18 -9.66 3.09
CA PRO A 266 0.58 -10.33 4.12
C PRO A 266 -0.35 -10.82 5.24
N LEU A 267 -0.17 -12.07 5.68
CA LEU A 267 -0.88 -12.60 6.84
C LEU A 267 -0.48 -11.84 8.13
N ASP A 268 -1.31 -11.95 9.17
CA ASP A 268 -1.30 -11.17 10.42
C ASP A 268 -1.60 -9.66 10.29
N VAL A 269 -1.90 -9.17 9.08
CA VAL A 269 -2.34 -7.77 8.90
C VAL A 269 -3.77 -7.57 9.40
N LEU A 270 -4.71 -8.42 8.98
CA LEU A 270 -6.14 -8.26 9.29
C LEU A 270 -6.49 -8.57 10.76
N SER A 271 -5.70 -9.43 11.41
CA SER A 271 -5.94 -9.84 12.79
C SER A 271 -4.65 -9.77 13.58
N GLU A 272 -4.72 -9.24 14.80
CA GLU A 272 -3.59 -9.28 15.72
C GLU A 272 -3.23 -10.73 16.06
N SER A 273 -1.98 -11.09 15.80
CA SER A 273 -1.43 -12.40 16.13
C SER A 273 -1.17 -12.53 17.63
N ARG A 274 -1.64 -13.63 18.24
CA ARG A 274 -1.28 -14.03 19.60
C ARG A 274 -0.30 -15.20 19.59
N GLY A 275 0.52 -15.31 20.62
CA GLY A 275 1.47 -16.43 20.80
C GLY A 275 2.83 -16.19 20.14
N PRO A 276 3.64 -17.25 19.95
CA PRO A 276 5.00 -17.12 19.46
C PRO A 276 5.04 -16.73 17.97
N HIS A 277 6.03 -15.92 17.63
CA HIS A 277 6.33 -15.52 16.26
C HIS A 277 7.57 -16.24 15.75
N PHE A 278 7.52 -16.57 14.47
CA PHE A 278 8.57 -17.28 13.77
C PHE A 278 9.02 -16.48 12.57
N GLN A 279 10.32 -16.45 12.33
CA GLN A 279 10.87 -15.83 11.14
C GLN A 279 10.59 -16.67 9.89
N CYS A 280 10.09 -16.01 8.85
CA CYS A 280 9.94 -16.60 7.53
C CYS A 280 11.28 -16.56 6.81
N HIS A 281 11.75 -17.68 6.25
CA HIS A 281 13.01 -17.70 5.51
C HIS A 281 12.94 -16.97 4.15
N GLY A 282 11.74 -16.62 3.69
CA GLY A 282 11.52 -15.95 2.40
C GLY A 282 11.41 -14.44 2.57
N CYS A 283 10.34 -13.97 3.22
CA CYS A 283 10.13 -12.53 3.43
C CYS A 283 10.75 -11.96 4.71
N HIS A 284 11.48 -12.76 5.50
CA HIS A 284 12.15 -12.38 6.75
C HIS A 284 11.26 -11.83 7.88
N ARG A 285 9.95 -11.67 7.65
CA ARG A 285 9.00 -11.18 8.66
C ARG A 285 8.79 -12.20 9.78
N MET A 286 8.75 -11.69 11.01
CA MET A 286 8.27 -12.41 12.20
C MET A 286 6.74 -12.52 12.15
N GLN A 287 6.23 -13.76 12.15
CA GLN A 287 4.81 -14.06 11.91
C GLN A 287 4.31 -15.15 12.84
N SER A 288 3.03 -15.13 13.17
CA SER A 288 2.37 -16.16 13.95
C SER A 288 2.44 -17.53 13.29
N LEU A 289 2.30 -18.59 14.08
CA LEU A 289 2.26 -19.96 13.55
C LEU A 289 1.16 -20.15 12.48
N SER A 290 0.05 -19.40 12.57
CA SER A 290 -1.05 -19.47 11.60
C SER A 290 -0.66 -18.99 10.20
N CYS A 291 0.45 -18.25 10.08
CA CYS A 291 1.00 -17.84 8.80
C CYS A 291 1.71 -18.96 8.03
N TYR A 292 1.93 -20.12 8.64
CA TYR A 292 2.68 -21.22 8.05
C TYR A 292 1.78 -22.44 7.77
N SER A 293 2.22 -23.30 6.85
CA SER A 293 1.67 -24.65 6.75
C SER A 293 2.19 -25.46 7.93
N VAL A 294 1.35 -26.27 8.58
CA VAL A 294 1.69 -26.94 9.85
C VAL A 294 1.43 -28.43 9.77
N ARG A 295 2.43 -29.24 10.16
CA ARG A 295 2.26 -30.68 10.43
C ARG A 295 1.94 -30.87 11.90
N LYS A 296 0.87 -31.63 12.17
CA LYS A 296 0.38 -31.91 13.51
C LYS A 296 0.59 -33.38 13.87
N GLN A 297 0.84 -33.65 15.14
CA GLN A 297 0.71 -34.98 15.73
C GLN A 297 -0.43 -34.90 16.76
N GLY A 298 -1.56 -35.53 16.45
CA GLY A 298 -2.80 -35.27 17.16
C GLY A 298 -3.22 -33.80 17.04
N LYS A 299 -3.48 -33.14 18.18
CA LYS A 299 -3.86 -31.72 18.24
C LYS A 299 -2.67 -30.76 18.30
N LYS A 300 -1.45 -31.24 18.51
CA LYS A 300 -0.27 -30.39 18.73
C LYS A 300 0.50 -30.15 17.43
N PRO A 301 0.83 -28.88 17.10
CA PRO A 301 1.71 -28.58 15.98
C PRO A 301 3.14 -29.05 16.32
N GLN A 302 3.77 -29.79 15.41
CA GLN A 302 5.12 -30.34 15.59
C GLN A 302 6.14 -29.64 14.70
N ALA A 303 5.74 -29.36 13.45
CA ALA A 303 6.59 -28.70 12.47
C ALA A 303 5.78 -27.73 11.63
N ARG A 304 6.47 -26.71 11.11
CA ARG A 304 5.93 -25.73 10.17
C ARG A 304 6.80 -25.66 8.92
N SER A 305 6.26 -25.12 7.83
CA SER A 305 7.06 -24.73 6.68
C SER A 305 8.10 -23.67 7.05
N ASN A 306 9.28 -23.72 6.43
CA ASN A 306 10.33 -22.69 6.58
C ASN A 306 9.88 -21.29 6.10
N ILE A 307 9.00 -21.23 5.10
CA ILE A 307 8.41 -19.99 4.58
C ILE A 307 6.90 -19.93 4.83
N CYS A 308 6.37 -18.71 4.99
CA CYS A 308 4.95 -18.50 5.25
C CYS A 308 4.09 -18.80 4.02
N ARG A 309 2.79 -19.02 4.23
CA ARG A 309 1.82 -19.34 3.18
C ARG A 309 1.76 -18.26 2.11
N THR A 310 1.85 -16.98 2.49
CA THR A 310 1.95 -15.87 1.54
C THR A 310 3.19 -16.01 0.63
N CYS A 311 4.36 -16.38 1.16
CA CYS A 311 5.57 -16.58 0.35
C CYS A 311 5.44 -17.78 -0.60
N GLN A 312 4.82 -18.87 -0.15
CA GLN A 312 4.54 -20.02 -1.02
C GLN A 312 3.57 -19.63 -2.16
N ILE A 313 2.54 -18.83 -1.89
CA ILE A 313 1.64 -18.30 -2.93
C ILE A 313 2.38 -17.37 -3.88
N LYS A 314 3.27 -16.49 -3.39
CA LYS A 314 4.12 -15.64 -4.24
C LYS A 314 4.98 -16.48 -5.19
N ALA A 315 5.58 -17.56 -4.70
CA ALA A 315 6.35 -18.49 -5.52
C ALA A 315 5.49 -19.14 -6.61
N LEU A 316 4.25 -19.57 -6.29
CA LEU A 316 3.29 -20.06 -7.29
C LEU A 316 2.92 -19.01 -8.34
N LEU A 317 2.64 -17.77 -7.92
CA LEU A 317 2.29 -16.66 -8.82
C LEU A 317 3.45 -16.26 -9.74
N LYS A 318 4.69 -16.42 -9.29
CA LYS A 318 5.90 -16.12 -10.08
C LYS A 318 6.45 -17.36 -10.80
N GLU A 319 5.73 -18.48 -10.77
CA GLU A 319 6.15 -19.76 -11.36
C GLU A 319 7.57 -20.19 -10.95
N THR A 320 7.95 -19.83 -9.74
CA THR A 320 9.31 -20.06 -9.21
C THR A 320 9.29 -21.23 -8.23
N LYS A 321 10.19 -22.19 -8.42
CA LYS A 321 10.38 -23.29 -7.46
C LYS A 321 11.17 -22.79 -6.26
N TYR A 322 10.66 -23.04 -5.06
CA TYR A 322 11.37 -22.76 -3.82
C TYR A 322 11.25 -23.97 -2.87
N PRO A 323 12.36 -24.44 -2.25
CA PRO A 323 12.33 -25.62 -1.41
C PRO A 323 11.53 -25.37 -0.13
N ILE A 324 10.47 -26.17 0.06
CA ILE A 324 9.70 -26.19 1.30
C ILE A 324 10.25 -27.28 2.19
N ILE A 325 10.93 -26.87 3.26
CA ILE A 325 11.40 -27.76 4.31
C ILE A 325 10.55 -27.55 5.58
N TRP A 326 10.46 -28.60 6.38
CA TRP A 326 9.73 -28.60 7.64
C TRP A 326 10.69 -28.35 8.78
N VAL A 327 10.47 -27.27 9.52
CA VAL A 327 11.26 -26.87 10.70
C VAL A 327 10.40 -27.03 11.95
N ALA A 328 11.03 -27.27 13.09
CA ALA A 328 10.33 -27.36 14.37
C ALA A 328 9.53 -26.07 14.67
N VAL A 329 8.40 -26.26 15.35
CA VAL A 329 7.64 -25.17 15.98
C VAL A 329 8.26 -24.83 17.32
#